data_AF-F0GIU4-F1
#
_entry.id   AF-F0GIU4-F1
#
_cell.length_a   1.000
_cell.length_b   1.000
_cell.length_c   1.000
_cell.angle_alpha   90.00
_cell.angle_beta   90.00
_cell.angle_gamma   90.00
#
_symmetry.space_group_name_H-M   'P 1'
#
loop_
_entity.id
_entity.type
_entity.pdbx_description
1 polymer ?
#
loop_
_entity_poly.entity_id
_entity_poly.type
_entity_poly.pdbx_seq_one_letter_code
_entity_poly.pdbx_strand_id
1 'polypeptide(L)' 'GPDDPVQGTDLPDLDFVALAVGLGCRGVRVGDPARLRDTLADALRATAPVVVEVEIA' A
#
# COMPACT_ATOMS: atom_id res chain seq x y z
N GLY A 1 -6.52 -12.32 27.43
CA GLY A 1 -6.82 -13.75 27.24
C GLY A 1 -6.38 -14.19 25.85
N PRO A 2 -6.85 -15.36 25.37
CA PRO A 2 -6.49 -15.88 24.04
C PRO A 2 -6.90 -14.97 22.87
N ASP A 3 -7.86 -14.07 23.08
CA ASP A 3 -8.31 -13.09 22.09
C ASP A 3 -7.76 -11.68 22.34
N ASP A 4 -6.88 -11.48 23.34
CA ASP A 4 -6.25 -10.17 23.51
C ASP A 4 -5.32 -9.92 22.32
N PRO A 5 -5.34 -8.72 21.72
CA PRO A 5 -4.42 -8.37 20.65
C PRO A 5 -2.98 -8.51 21.14
N VAL A 6 -2.15 -9.14 20.31
CA VAL A 6 -0.73 -9.31 20.60
C VAL A 6 -0.09 -7.92 20.63
N GLN A 7 0.61 -7.61 21.72
CA GLN A 7 1.18 -6.29 21.90
C GLN A 7 2.39 -6.09 20.98
N GLY A 8 2.47 -4.91 20.34
CA GLY A 8 3.59 -4.53 19.48
C GLY A 8 3.53 -5.11 18.06
N THR A 9 2.41 -5.69 17.64
CA THR A 9 2.22 -6.20 16.26
C THR A 9 1.46 -5.25 15.36
N ASP A 10 0.67 -4.35 15.94
CA ASP A 10 -0.04 -3.34 15.16
C ASP A 10 0.95 -2.30 14.63
N LEU A 11 0.81 -1.98 13.35
CA LEU A 11 1.57 -0.93 12.68
C LEU A 11 0.62 0.17 12.19
N PRO A 12 0.03 0.96 13.12
CA PRO A 12 -0.85 2.07 12.75
C PRO A 12 -0.05 3.23 12.14
N ASP A 13 -0.74 4.06 11.37
CA ASP A 13 -0.26 5.36 10.88
C ASP A 13 0.96 5.33 9.92
N LEU A 14 1.24 4.18 9.29
CA LEU A 14 2.27 4.09 8.27
C LEU A 14 1.74 4.49 6.88
N ASP A 15 2.26 5.59 6.34
CA ASP A 15 1.98 6.03 4.98
C ASP A 15 3.01 5.47 3.99
N PHE A 16 2.68 4.35 3.34
CA PHE A 16 3.57 3.71 2.37
C PHE A 16 3.70 4.50 1.06
N VAL A 17 2.69 5.30 0.72
CA VAL A 17 2.75 6.21 -0.43
C VAL A 17 3.80 7.30 -0.18
N ALA A 18 3.76 7.95 0.99
CA ALA A 18 4.74 8.96 1.35
C ALA A 18 6.16 8.38 1.44
N LEU A 19 6.30 7.17 2.00
CA LEU A 19 7.58 6.45 2.04
C LEU A 19 8.13 6.18 0.64
N ALA A 20 7.28 5.70 -0.28
CA ALA A 20 7.68 5.43 -1.66
C ALA A 20 8.21 6.68 -2.36
N VAL A 21 7.51 7.82 -2.19
CA VAL A 21 7.92 9.11 -2.75
C VAL A 21 9.27 9.56 -2.18
N GLY A 22 9.47 9.43 -0.87
CA GLY A 22 10.74 9.76 -0.21
C GLY A 22 11.93 8.93 -0.72
N LEU A 23 11.67 7.72 -1.24
CA LEU A 23 12.66 6.82 -1.82
C LEU A 23 12.79 6.96 -3.36
N GLY A 24 12.13 7.93 -3.97
CA GLY A 24 12.19 8.18 -5.41
C GLY A 24 11.29 7.27 -6.26
N CYS A 25 10.36 6.55 -5.64
CA CYS A 25 9.34 5.75 -6.32
C CYS A 25 8.05 6.54 -6.47
N ARG A 26 7.20 6.13 -7.42
CA ARG A 26 5.80 6.57 -7.44
C ARG A 26 5.01 5.75 -6.41
N GLY A 27 4.23 6.39 -5.55
CA GLY A 27 3.27 5.73 -4.64
C GLY A 27 1.82 5.91 -5.10
N VAL A 28 0.99 4.86 -4.97
CA VAL A 28 -0.46 4.89 -5.21
C VAL A 28 -1.18 4.06 -4.15
N ARG A 29 -2.26 4.58 -3.55
CA ARG A 29 -3.14 3.83 -2.63
C ARG A 29 -4.39 3.34 -3.36
N VAL A 30 -4.79 2.10 -3.08
CA VAL A 30 -6.01 1.46 -3.57
C VAL A 30 -6.87 1.04 -2.38
N GLY A 31 -7.94 1.80 -2.12
CA GLY A 31 -8.95 1.47 -1.10
C GLY A 31 -10.19 0.75 -1.65
N ASP A 32 -10.35 0.70 -2.98
CA ASP A 32 -11.44 0.01 -3.66
C ASP A 32 -10.87 -1.19 -4.45
N PRO A 33 -11.25 -2.44 -4.10
CA PRO A 33 -10.83 -3.64 -4.81
C PRO A 33 -11.10 -3.60 -6.32
N ALA A 34 -12.16 -2.92 -6.77
CA ALA A 34 -12.49 -2.80 -8.18
C ALA A 34 -11.41 -2.03 -8.97
N ARG A 35 -10.66 -1.15 -8.30
CA ARG A 35 -9.60 -0.32 -8.90
C ARG A 35 -8.24 -1.00 -8.94
N LEU A 36 -8.08 -2.13 -8.24
CA LEU A 36 -6.79 -2.81 -8.11
C LEU A 36 -6.26 -3.29 -9.47
N ARG A 37 -7.11 -3.93 -10.27
CA ARG A 37 -6.72 -4.46 -11.59
C ARG A 37 -6.16 -3.36 -12.50
N ASP A 38 -6.88 -2.26 -12.62
CA ASP A 38 -6.49 -1.15 -13.49
C ASP A 38 -5.21 -0.48 -12.97
N THR A 39 -5.12 -0.29 -11.65
CA THR A 39 -3.93 0.29 -11.01
C THR A 39 -2.68 -0.57 -11.24
N LEU A 40 -2.80 -1.89 -11.12
CA LEU A 40 -1.71 -2.81 -11.43
C LEU A 40 -1.33 -2.78 -12.91
N ALA A 41 -2.30 -2.72 -13.81
CA ALA A 41 -2.04 -2.63 -15.24
C ALA A 41 -1.28 -1.33 -15.60
N ASP A 42 -1.58 -0.22 -14.93
CA ASP A 42 -0.86 1.04 -15.09
C ASP A 42 0.55 1.00 -14.48
N ALA A 43 0.67 0.44 -13.27
CA ALA A 43 1.96 0.29 -12.59
C ALA A 43 2.94 -0.58 -13.39
N LEU A 44 2.46 -1.69 -13.98
CA LEU A 44 3.27 -2.59 -14.80
C LEU A 44 3.77 -1.96 -16.10
N ARG A 45 3.11 -0.91 -16.60
CA ARG A 45 3.54 -0.15 -17.79
C ARG A 45 4.44 1.03 -17.45
N ALA A 46 4.61 1.36 -16.17
CA ALA A 46 5.38 2.52 -15.76
C ALA A 46 6.86 2.35 -16.10
N THR A 47 7.51 3.45 -16.49
CA THR A 47 8.95 3.50 -16.77
C THR A 47 9.80 3.77 -15.52
N ALA A 48 9.19 3.70 -14.34
CA ALA A 48 9.81 3.95 -13.04
C ALA A 48 9.20 3.01 -11.98
N PRO A 49 9.90 2.71 -10.87
CA PRO A 49 9.36 1.90 -9.79
C PRO A 49 8.06 2.47 -9.21
N VAL A 50 7.07 1.61 -9.01
CA VAL A 50 5.77 1.96 -8.43
C VAL A 50 5.49 1.09 -7.21
N VAL A 51 5.12 1.74 -6.11
CA VAL A 51 4.55 1.09 -4.92
C VAL A 51 3.03 1.26 -4.98
N VAL A 52 2.32 0.14 -4.91
CA VAL A 52 0.85 0.10 -4.83
C VAL A 52 0.49 -0.37 -3.42
N GLU A 53 0.01 0.55 -2.59
CA GLU A 53 -0.53 0.26 -1.28
C GLU A 53 -1.99 -0.17 -1.43
N VAL A 54 -2.36 -1.32 -0.85
CA VAL A 54 -3.70 -1.89 -0.97
C VAL A 54 -4.31 -2.01 0.42
N GLU A 55 -5.44 -1.36 0.64
CA GLU A 55 -6.22 -1.56 1.87
C GLU A 55 -7.02 -2.87 1.73
N ILE A 56 -6.85 -3.76 2.69
CA ILE A 56 -7.56 -5.04 2.77
C ILE A 56 -8.49 -4.95 3.98
N ALA A 57 -9.80 -5.07 3.75
CA ALA A 57 -10.85 -5.05 4.78
C ALA A 57 -11.37 -6.45 5.09
#